data_AF-A0A9P6NYV8-F1
#
_entry.id   AF-A0A9P6NYV8-F1
#
_cell.length_a   1.000
_cell.length_b   1.000
_cell.length_c   1.000
_cell.angle_alpha   90.00
_cell.angle_beta   90.00
_cell.angle_gamma   90.00
#
_symmetry.space_group_name_H-M   'P 1'
#
loop_
_entity.id
_entity.type
_entity.pdbx_description
1 polymer ?
#
loop_
_entity_poly.entity_id
_entity_poly.type
_entity_poly.pdbx_seq_one_letter_code
_entity_poly.pdbx_strand_id
1 'polypeptide(L)'
;MDRRGWIYSAAVLAILSTGSVYYIIQEDKNVKRRKHAKAAERHALRQLLEINNDRLAIDKDIEKASQLTSETDKKQREYLLAKTNEMLLRLLERLDAIHPQSAILGELHRDQPATDYESSLMEGIKHKKKRLIKKIESDFARVDQLTKRVQ
;
A
#
# COMPACT_ATOMS: atom_id res chain seq x y z
N MET A 1 27.62 -60.41 -18.78
CA MET A 1 26.43 -59.57 -18.55
C MET A 1 26.75 -58.64 -17.39
N ASP A 2 27.08 -57.40 -17.72
CA ASP A 2 27.86 -56.51 -16.86
C ASP A 2 26.99 -55.75 -15.86
N ARG A 3 27.09 -56.15 -14.59
CA ARG A 3 26.45 -55.48 -13.43
C ARG A 3 26.81 -53.99 -13.31
N ARG A 4 27.89 -53.55 -13.95
CA ARG A 4 28.34 -52.15 -13.95
C ARG A 4 27.41 -51.24 -14.75
N GLY A 5 26.83 -51.69 -15.87
CA GLY A 5 25.94 -50.87 -16.71
C GLY A 5 24.66 -50.43 -16.01
N TRP A 6 24.08 -51.31 -15.18
CA TRP A 6 22.86 -51.02 -14.43
C TRP A 6 23.05 -49.98 -13.32
N ILE A 7 24.24 -49.95 -12.69
CA ILE A 7 24.55 -48.99 -11.62
C ILE A 7 24.70 -47.57 -12.20
N TYR A 8 25.34 -47.43 -13.37
CA TYR A 8 25.45 -46.14 -14.05
C TYR A 8 24.09 -45.62 -14.52
N SER A 9 23.22 -46.47 -15.07
CA SER A 9 21.87 -46.07 -15.46
C SER A 9 20.99 -45.66 -14.27
N ALA A 10 21.09 -46.36 -13.13
CA ALA A 10 20.34 -46.01 -11.92
C ALA A 10 20.80 -44.66 -11.31
N ALA A 11 22.11 -44.39 -11.30
CA ALA A 11 22.65 -43.13 -10.79
C ALA A 11 22.22 -41.92 -11.64
N VAL A 12 22.20 -42.05 -12.97
CA VAL A 12 21.75 -40.99 -13.88
C VAL A 12 20.26 -40.68 -13.69
N LEU A 13 19.42 -41.71 -13.54
CA LEU A 13 17.98 -41.53 -13.29
C LEU A 13 17.71 -40.87 -11.92
N ALA A 14 18.50 -41.19 -10.89
CA ALA A 14 18.38 -40.57 -9.57
C ALA A 14 18.78 -39.08 -9.57
N ILE A 15 19.83 -38.70 -10.30
CA ILE A 15 20.26 -37.30 -10.42
C ILE A 15 19.22 -36.49 -11.21
N LEU A 16 18.70 -37.03 -12.31
CA LEU A 16 17.66 -36.39 -13.11
C LEU A 16 16.34 -36.26 -12.35
N SER A 17 15.92 -37.27 -11.58
CA SER A 17 14.69 -37.20 -10.78
C SER A 17 14.81 -36.18 -9.65
N THR A 18 15.96 -36.11 -8.97
CA THR A 18 16.19 -35.15 -7.88
C THR A 18 16.26 -33.71 -8.40
N GLY A 19 16.91 -33.46 -9.55
CA GLY A 19 16.96 -32.14 -10.19
C GLY A 19 15.58 -31.63 -10.62
N SER A 20 14.74 -32.52 -11.15
CA SER A 20 13.36 -32.20 -11.56
C SER A 20 12.49 -31.82 -10.36
N VAL A 21 12.59 -32.57 -9.26
CA VAL A 21 11.86 -32.28 -8.02
C VAL A 21 12.30 -30.94 -7.42
N TYR A 22 13.60 -30.63 -7.43
CA TYR A 22 14.11 -29.35 -6.96
C TYR A 22 13.55 -28.17 -7.75
N TYR A 23 13.50 -28.29 -9.09
CA TYR A 23 12.96 -27.25 -9.97
C TYR A 23 11.47 -26.98 -9.72
N ILE A 24 10.67 -28.04 -9.55
CA ILE A 24 9.23 -27.93 -9.24
C ILE A 24 8.99 -27.23 -7.90
N ILE A 25 9.78 -27.56 -6.87
CA ILE A 25 9.67 -26.94 -5.54
C ILE A 25 10.02 -25.45 -5.61
N GLN A 26 11.02 -25.08 -6.40
CA GLN A 26 11.45 -23.69 -6.57
C GLN A 26 10.41 -22.86 -7.34
N GLU A 27 9.78 -23.43 -8.36
CA GLU A 27 8.64 -22.81 -9.05
C GLU A 27 7.43 -22.60 -8.13
N ASP A 28 7.05 -23.59 -7.33
CA ASP A 28 5.92 -23.47 -6.41
C ASP A 28 6.16 -22.39 -5.34
N LYS A 29 7.39 -22.29 -4.82
CA LYS A 29 7.80 -21.20 -3.91
C LYS A 29 7.68 -19.83 -4.58
N ASN A 30 8.13 -19.68 -5.82
CA ASN A 30 8.04 -18.42 -6.56
C ASN A 30 6.60 -18.03 -6.88
N VAL A 31 5.75 -19.00 -7.24
CA VAL A 31 4.32 -18.78 -7.49
C VAL A 31 3.61 -18.34 -6.22
N LYS A 32 3.89 -18.99 -5.08
CA LYS A 32 3.35 -18.59 -3.77
C LYS A 32 3.80 -17.17 -3.41
N ARG A 33 5.09 -16.85 -3.54
CA ARG A 33 5.63 -15.49 -3.29
C ARG A 33 4.92 -14.44 -4.13
N ARG A 34 4.74 -14.67 -5.44
CA ARG A 34 4.00 -13.76 -6.33
C ARG A 34 2.54 -13.60 -5.94
N LYS A 35 1.86 -14.69 -5.58
CA LYS A 35 0.45 -14.63 -5.13
C LYS A 35 0.31 -13.83 -3.84
N HIS A 36 1.20 -14.04 -2.86
CA HIS A 36 1.23 -13.26 -1.62
C HIS A 36 1.50 -11.78 -1.89
N ALA A 37 2.54 -11.46 -2.66
CA ALA A 37 2.88 -10.09 -3.03
C ALA A 37 1.70 -9.36 -3.70
N LYS A 38 1.01 -10.04 -4.63
CA LYS A 38 -0.17 -9.48 -5.33
C LYS A 38 -1.39 -9.32 -4.41
N ALA A 39 -1.60 -10.24 -3.46
CA ALA A 39 -2.66 -10.11 -2.47
C ALA A 39 -2.39 -8.93 -1.51
N ALA A 40 -1.15 -8.78 -1.06
CA ALA A 40 -0.72 -7.66 -0.23
C ALA A 40 -0.83 -6.32 -0.96
N GLU A 41 -0.43 -6.28 -2.24
CA GLU A 41 -0.61 -5.10 -3.08
C GLU A 41 -2.09 -4.71 -3.16
N ARG A 42 -2.98 -5.66 -3.45
CA ARG A 42 -4.43 -5.40 -3.49
C ARG A 42 -4.95 -4.88 -2.16
N HIS A 43 -4.47 -5.41 -1.04
CA HIS A 43 -4.86 -4.94 0.29
C HIS A 43 -4.42 -3.48 0.51
N ALA A 44 -3.15 -3.15 0.25
CA ALA A 44 -2.63 -1.79 0.37
C ALA A 44 -3.37 -0.81 -0.57
N LEU A 45 -3.69 -1.23 -1.79
CA LEU A 45 -4.45 -0.42 -2.73
C LEU A 45 -5.89 -0.17 -2.27
N ARG A 46 -6.54 -1.15 -1.62
CA ARG A 46 -7.86 -0.95 -1.00
C ARG A 46 -7.79 0.05 0.14
N GLN A 47 -6.80 -0.06 1.02
CA GLN A 47 -6.61 0.90 2.11
C GLN A 47 -6.39 2.33 1.56
N LEU A 48 -5.58 2.49 0.51
CA LEU A 48 -5.41 3.78 -0.16
C LEU A 48 -6.71 4.30 -0.78
N LEU A 49 -7.54 3.42 -1.34
CA LEU A 49 -8.84 3.80 -1.90
C LEU A 49 -9.83 4.22 -0.81
N GLU A 50 -9.88 3.51 0.31
CA GLU A 50 -10.67 3.87 1.48
C GLU A 50 -10.26 5.25 2.02
N ILE A 51 -8.96 5.49 2.21
CA ILE A 51 -8.43 6.79 2.63
C ILE A 51 -8.83 7.89 1.64
N ASN A 52 -8.78 7.61 0.33
CA ASN A 52 -9.21 8.57 -0.68
C ASN A 52 -10.72 8.88 -0.58
N ASN A 53 -11.56 7.87 -0.30
CA ASN A 53 -12.98 8.07 -0.13
C ASN A 53 -13.29 8.89 1.13
N ASP A 54 -12.59 8.61 2.23
CA ASP A 54 -12.70 9.39 3.46
C ASP A 54 -12.27 10.84 3.23
N ARG A 55 -11.19 11.06 2.48
CA ARG A 55 -10.76 12.41 2.04
C ARG A 55 -11.85 13.11 1.24
N LEU A 56 -12.55 12.43 0.34
CA LEU A 56 -13.66 13.02 -0.43
C LEU A 56 -14.85 13.40 0.47
N ALA A 57 -15.10 12.67 1.55
CA ALA A 57 -16.11 13.06 2.54
C ALA A 57 -15.69 14.32 3.30
N ILE A 58 -14.41 14.41 3.70
CA ILE A 58 -13.85 15.63 4.34
C ILE A 58 -13.91 16.82 3.39
N ASP A 59 -13.63 16.64 2.10
CA ASP A 59 -13.70 17.69 1.08
C ASP A 59 -15.08 18.35 1.05
N LYS A 60 -16.15 17.56 1.15
CA LYS A 60 -17.53 18.06 1.26
C LYS A 60 -17.77 18.85 2.55
N ASP A 61 -17.20 18.41 3.67
CA ASP A 61 -17.27 19.15 4.94
C ASP A 61 -16.52 20.49 4.85
N ILE A 62 -15.38 20.54 4.15
CA ILE A 62 -14.62 21.78 3.87
C ILE A 62 -15.45 22.71 2.98
N GLU A 63 -16.08 22.20 1.93
CA GLU A 63 -16.98 22.98 1.07
C GLU A 63 -18.16 23.55 1.86
N LYS A 64 -18.78 22.74 2.71
CA LYS A 64 -19.85 23.20 3.61
C LYS A 64 -19.37 24.32 4.52
N ALA A 65 -18.19 24.19 5.13
CA ALA A 65 -17.60 25.23 5.96
C ALA A 65 -17.32 26.52 5.17
N SER A 66 -16.94 26.41 3.89
CA SER A 66 -16.71 27.56 3.02
C SER A 66 -17.97 28.35 2.67
N GLN A 67 -19.13 27.70 2.68
CA GLN A 67 -20.43 28.32 2.38
C GLN A 67 -21.02 29.07 3.59
N LEU A 68 -20.60 28.70 4.81
CA LEU A 68 -20.99 29.40 6.04
C LEU A 68 -20.28 30.76 6.12
N THR A 69 -20.99 31.79 5.68
CA THR A 69 -20.49 33.17 5.58
C THR A 69 -21.23 34.14 6.51
N SER A 70 -22.33 33.71 7.13
CA SER A 70 -23.07 34.53 8.08
C SER A 70 -22.34 34.60 9.43
N GLU A 71 -22.36 35.78 10.06
CA GLU A 71 -21.84 35.97 11.44
C GLU A 71 -22.54 35.06 12.46
N THR A 72 -23.81 34.72 12.22
CA THR A 72 -24.58 33.79 13.05
C THR A 72 -24.01 32.37 13.05
N ASP A 73 -23.29 31.98 11.99
CA ASP A 73 -22.76 30.63 11.79
C ASP A 73 -21.26 30.54 12.10
N LYS A 74 -20.64 31.61 12.60
CA LYS A 74 -19.20 31.69 12.83
C LYS A 74 -18.68 30.54 13.70
N LYS A 75 -19.37 30.25 14.81
CA LYS A 75 -19.02 29.13 15.71
C LYS A 75 -19.13 27.76 15.03
N GLN A 76 -20.15 27.59 14.19
CA GLN A 76 -20.35 26.34 13.45
C GLN A 76 -19.25 26.14 12.41
N ARG A 77 -18.84 27.22 11.74
CA ARG A 77 -17.72 27.21 10.80
C ARG A 77 -16.39 26.91 11.50
N GLU A 78 -16.09 27.56 12.61
CA GLU A 78 -14.89 27.28 13.42
C GLU A 78 -14.83 25.81 13.85
N TYR A 79 -15.94 25.28 14.35
CA TYR A 79 -16.06 23.87 14.72
C TYR A 79 -15.80 22.94 13.53
N LEU A 80 -16.41 23.21 12.37
CA LEU A 80 -16.20 22.40 11.18
C LEU A 80 -14.76 22.45 10.69
N LEU A 81 -14.11 23.62 10.69
CA LEU A 81 -12.71 23.76 10.28
C LEU A 81 -11.75 23.04 11.24
N ALA A 82 -11.98 23.12 12.55
CA ALA A 82 -11.19 22.36 13.52
C ALA A 82 -11.37 20.85 13.35
N LYS A 83 -12.62 20.40 13.17
CA LYS A 83 -12.95 19.00 12.91
C LYS A 83 -12.28 18.48 11.64
N THR A 84 -12.36 19.22 10.52
CA THR A 84 -11.76 18.77 9.26
C THR A 84 -10.24 18.72 9.36
N ASN A 85 -9.61 19.68 10.04
CA ASN A 85 -8.16 19.68 10.29
C ASN A 85 -7.71 18.40 11.03
N GLU A 86 -8.39 18.05 12.12
CA GLU A 86 -8.14 16.82 12.88
C GLU A 86 -8.36 15.56 12.02
N MET A 87 -9.43 15.53 11.23
CA MET A 87 -9.70 14.39 10.34
C MET A 87 -8.61 14.23 9.26
N LEU A 88 -8.11 15.32 8.69
CA LEU A 88 -7.01 15.28 7.71
C LEU A 88 -5.71 14.76 8.34
N LEU A 89 -5.42 15.12 9.61
CA LEU A 89 -4.26 14.60 10.34
C LEU A 89 -4.34 13.09 10.50
N ARG A 90 -5.50 12.57 10.92
CA ARG A 90 -5.73 11.11 11.02
C ARG A 90 -5.59 10.40 9.69
N LEU A 91 -5.93 11.04 8.57
CA LEU A 91 -5.69 10.45 7.24
C LEU A 91 -4.19 10.36 6.92
N LEU A 92 -3.38 11.35 7.31
CA LEU A 92 -1.93 11.27 7.16
C LEU A 92 -1.33 10.16 8.03
N GLU A 93 -1.77 10.02 9.28
CA GLU A 93 -1.32 8.94 10.17
C GLU A 93 -1.65 7.55 9.60
N ARG A 94 -2.88 7.37 9.08
CA ARG A 94 -3.30 6.14 8.40
C ARG A 94 -2.49 5.88 7.13
N LEU A 95 -2.16 6.92 6.36
CA LEU A 95 -1.28 6.80 5.21
C LEU A 95 0.12 6.39 5.63
N ASP A 96 0.64 6.93 6.73
CA ASP A 96 1.98 6.63 7.21
C ASP A 96 2.11 5.17 7.63
N ALA A 97 1.09 4.63 8.29
CA ALA A 97 0.98 3.21 8.63
C ALA A 97 1.08 2.26 7.41
N ILE A 98 0.75 2.72 6.20
CA ILE A 98 0.93 1.93 4.97
C ILE A 98 2.40 1.95 4.55
N HIS A 99 3.07 0.83 4.83
CA HIS A 99 4.47 0.58 4.51
C HIS A 99 4.59 -0.40 3.33
N PRO A 100 4.87 0.07 2.09
CA PRO A 100 4.84 -0.79 0.91
C PRO A 100 5.82 -1.97 0.97
N GLN A 101 7.00 -1.76 1.57
CA GLN A 101 8.04 -2.78 1.69
C GLN A 101 7.65 -3.90 2.65
N SER A 102 7.19 -3.56 3.86
CA SER A 102 6.73 -4.58 4.81
C SER A 102 5.43 -5.24 4.37
N ALA A 103 4.56 -4.53 3.65
CA ALA A 103 3.34 -5.11 3.09
C ALA A 103 3.67 -6.20 2.05
N ILE A 104 4.59 -5.95 1.13
CA ILE A 104 4.86 -6.87 -0.01
C ILE A 104 5.84 -7.99 0.36
N LEU A 105 6.93 -7.69 1.07
CA LEU A 105 7.93 -8.70 1.44
C LEU A 105 7.54 -9.47 2.72
N GLY A 106 6.66 -8.90 3.55
CA GLY A 106 6.36 -9.42 4.88
C GLY A 106 7.56 -9.32 5.83
N GLU A 107 7.41 -9.86 7.03
CA GLU A 107 8.48 -9.89 8.04
C GLU A 107 9.56 -10.93 7.72
N LEU A 108 9.15 -12.07 7.14
CA LEU A 108 10.01 -13.22 6.86
C LEU A 108 10.99 -13.02 5.69
N HIS A 109 10.73 -12.07 4.79
CA HIS A 109 11.59 -11.81 3.62
C HIS A 109 12.15 -10.39 3.60
N ARG A 110 12.14 -9.69 4.75
CA ARG A 110 12.65 -8.31 4.85
C ARG A 110 14.14 -8.22 4.51
N ASP A 111 14.91 -9.26 4.82
CA ASP A 111 16.36 -9.33 4.57
C ASP A 111 16.72 -9.89 3.19
N GLN A 112 15.73 -10.36 2.42
CA GLN A 112 15.96 -10.79 1.04
C GLN A 112 15.81 -9.61 0.09
N PRO A 113 16.67 -9.52 -0.95
CA PRO A 113 16.50 -8.51 -1.98
C PRO A 113 15.14 -8.69 -2.65
N ALA A 114 14.43 -7.58 -2.83
CA ALA A 114 13.16 -7.55 -3.54
C ALA A 114 13.38 -7.97 -4.99
N THR A 115 12.51 -8.86 -5.48
CA THR A 115 12.50 -9.22 -6.90
C THR A 115 12.03 -8.02 -7.73
N ASP A 116 12.44 -7.88 -8.99
CA ASP A 116 11.99 -6.78 -9.87
C ASP A 116 10.46 -6.63 -9.90
N TYR A 117 9.75 -7.76 -9.89
CA TYR A 117 8.29 -7.78 -9.78
C TYR A 117 7.79 -7.09 -8.51
N GLU A 118 8.33 -7.44 -7.35
CA GLU A 118 7.91 -6.88 -6.06
C GLU A 118 8.28 -5.41 -5.94
N SER A 119 9.47 -5.05 -6.45
CA SER A 119 9.92 -3.65 -6.55
C SER A 119 8.94 -2.82 -7.38
N SER A 120 8.46 -3.35 -8.51
CA SER A 120 7.47 -2.66 -9.34
C SER A 120 6.13 -2.44 -8.61
N LEU A 121 5.68 -3.43 -7.82
CA LEU A 121 4.46 -3.30 -7.01
C LEU A 121 4.64 -2.25 -5.90
N MET A 122 5.80 -2.26 -5.22
CA MET A 122 6.14 -1.30 -4.19
C MET A 122 6.13 0.13 -4.72
N GLU A 123 6.74 0.36 -5.88
CA GLU A 123 6.76 1.67 -6.53
C GLU A 123 5.35 2.15 -6.91
N GLY A 124 4.49 1.25 -7.40
CA GLY A 124 3.09 1.56 -7.68
C GLY A 124 2.33 2.08 -6.45
N ILE A 125 2.51 1.41 -5.30
CA ILE A 125 1.90 1.82 -4.02
C ILE A 125 2.51 3.15 -3.54
N LYS A 126 3.84 3.29 -3.54
CA LYS A 126 4.54 4.53 -3.13
C LYS A 126 4.04 5.73 -3.92
N HIS A 127 3.92 5.59 -5.23
CA HIS A 127 3.49 6.67 -6.10
C HIS A 127 2.02 7.06 -5.85
N LYS A 128 1.12 6.09 -5.62
CA LYS A 128 -0.27 6.38 -5.23
C LYS A 128 -0.35 7.03 -3.84
N LYS A 129 0.39 6.54 -2.84
CA LYS A 129 0.51 7.15 -1.50
C LYS A 129 0.98 8.60 -1.62
N LYS A 130 2.05 8.87 -2.37
CA LYS A 130 2.58 10.23 -2.60
C LYS A 130 1.55 11.16 -3.25
N ARG A 131 0.79 10.68 -4.23
CA ARG A 131 -0.30 11.46 -4.84
C ARG A 131 -1.40 11.80 -3.85
N LEU A 132 -1.76 10.87 -2.96
CA LEU A 132 -2.76 11.09 -1.92
C LEU A 132 -2.29 12.10 -0.88
N ILE A 133 -1.03 12.00 -0.42
CA ILE A 133 -0.42 12.97 0.50
C ILE A 133 -0.53 14.38 -0.08
N LYS A 134 -0.13 14.59 -1.34
CA LYS A 134 -0.23 15.91 -1.99
C LYS A 134 -1.65 16.47 -2.03
N LYS A 135 -2.67 15.61 -2.21
CA LYS A 135 -4.07 16.04 -2.19
C LYS A 135 -4.49 16.48 -0.78
N ILE A 136 -4.14 15.70 0.23
CA ILE A 136 -4.43 16.03 1.64
C ILE A 136 -3.70 17.32 2.05
N GLU A 137 -2.44 17.51 1.66
CA GLU A 137 -1.70 18.76 1.87
C GLU A 137 -2.39 19.96 1.21
N SER A 138 -2.94 19.78 0.01
CA SER A 138 -3.75 20.81 -0.65
C SER A 138 -5.04 21.12 0.14
N ASP A 139 -5.65 20.13 0.77
CA ASP A 139 -6.85 20.34 1.59
C ASP A 139 -6.52 21.06 2.90
N PHE A 140 -5.39 20.72 3.54
CA PHE A 140 -4.87 21.49 4.68
C PHE A 140 -4.68 22.97 4.33
N ALA A 141 -4.07 23.25 3.17
CA ALA A 141 -3.88 24.63 2.72
C ALA A 141 -5.22 25.36 2.51
N ARG A 142 -6.25 24.68 2.00
CA ARG A 142 -7.61 25.24 1.88
C ARG A 142 -8.24 25.52 3.24
N VAL A 143 -8.12 24.58 4.19
CA VAL A 143 -8.62 24.77 5.56
C VAL A 143 -7.91 25.95 6.24
N ASP A 144 -6.58 26.06 6.13
CA ASP A 144 -5.82 27.18 6.67
C ASP A 144 -6.27 28.54 6.11
N GLN A 145 -6.48 28.61 4.79
CA GLN A 145 -7.04 29.81 4.15
C GLN A 145 -8.44 30.17 4.67
N LEU A 146 -9.30 29.18 4.89
CA LEU A 146 -10.65 29.41 5.41
C LEU A 146 -10.63 29.84 6.88
N THR A 147 -9.72 29.30 7.68
CA THR A 147 -9.51 29.66 9.09
C THR A 147 -9.00 31.10 9.23
N LYS A 148 -8.04 31.51 8.39
CA LYS A 148 -7.52 32.88 8.35
C LYS A 148 -8.58 33.94 8.01
N ARG A 149 -9.68 33.56 7.36
CA ARG A 149 -10.81 34.45 7.05
C ARG A 149 -11.82 34.58 8.20
N VAL A 150 -11.68 33.75 9.25
CA VAL A 150 -12.60 33.73 10.41
C VAL A 150 -12.01 34.50 11.60
N GLN A 151 -10.68 34.51 11.72
CA GLN A 151 -9.92 35.38 12.62
C GLN A 151 -10.03 36.84 12.18
#